data_AF-A0A958UKT0-F1
#
_entry.id   AF-A0A958UKT0-F1
#
_cell.length_a   1.000
_cell.length_b   1.000
_cell.length_c   1.000
_cell.angle_alpha   90.00
_cell.angle_beta   90.00
_cell.angle_gamma   90.00
#
_symmetry.space_group_name_H-M   'P 1'
#
loop_
_entity.id
_entity.type
_entity.pdbx_description
1 polymer ?
#
loop_
_entity_poly.entity_id
_entity_poly.type
_entity_poly.pdbx_seq_one_letter_code
_entity_poly.pdbx_strand_id
1 'polypeptide(L)'
;FIGQEGNQGPYKLVGPNGELYILVVSGSERVYVNGLLLKRGENEDYVIDYNAGELKFNPTYPITSNMRISVEYQYTDRNYTRFIGYGGGNYTSENLDLGVYIYSENDAKNQPLQQNLTEEQVAILKAAGDDKDLMTAPSAVPDTYSENKILYKKE
;
A
#
# COMPACT_ATOMS: atom_id res chain seq x y z
N PHE A 1 -14.40 -2.50 -6.95
CA PHE A 1 -15.23 -1.30 -7.19
C PHE A 1 -16.52 -1.68 -7.91
N ILE A 2 -17.57 -0.90 -7.75
CA ILE A 2 -18.72 -0.91 -8.67
C ILE A 2 -18.44 0.20 -9.69
N GLY A 3 -18.52 -0.12 -10.98
CA GLY A 3 -18.37 0.86 -12.04
C GLY A 3 -19.41 1.97 -11.91
N GLN A 4 -19.06 3.17 -12.36
CA GLN A 4 -20.02 4.28 -12.44
C GLN A 4 -20.13 4.71 -13.90
N GLU A 5 -21.35 5.01 -14.32
CA GLU A 5 -21.63 5.42 -15.70
C GLU A 5 -20.77 6.63 -16.08
N GLY A 6 -19.99 6.49 -17.16
CA GLY A 6 -19.11 7.56 -17.65
C GLY A 6 -17.88 7.84 -16.79
N ASN A 7 -17.67 7.15 -15.67
CA ASN A 7 -16.48 7.33 -14.84
C ASN A 7 -15.40 6.31 -15.23
N GLN A 8 -14.38 6.80 -15.94
CA GLN A 8 -13.23 5.98 -16.32
C GLN A 8 -12.10 5.99 -15.28
N GLY A 9 -12.32 6.62 -14.12
CA GLY A 9 -11.33 6.80 -13.07
C GLY A 9 -10.84 8.25 -12.96
N PRO A 10 -9.86 8.50 -12.07
CA PRO A 10 -9.05 7.50 -11.39
C PRO A 10 -9.80 6.74 -10.29
N TYR A 11 -9.71 5.41 -10.32
CA TYR A 11 -10.14 4.53 -9.24
C TYR A 11 -8.95 4.32 -8.29
N LYS A 12 -9.09 4.77 -7.04
CA LYS A 12 -8.03 4.62 -6.03
C LYS A 12 -7.99 3.19 -5.51
N LEU A 13 -6.82 2.57 -5.63
CA LEU A 13 -6.48 1.32 -4.97
C LEU A 13 -6.21 1.60 -3.49
N VAL A 14 -6.63 0.70 -2.61
CA VAL A 14 -6.56 0.86 -1.16
C VAL A 14 -5.95 -0.37 -0.52
N GLY A 15 -5.05 -0.14 0.44
CA GLY A 15 -4.49 -1.23 1.23
C GLY A 15 -5.56 -1.99 2.04
N PRO A 16 -5.22 -3.16 2.59
CA PRO A 16 -6.13 -4.00 3.38
C PRO A 16 -6.76 -3.30 4.58
N ASN A 17 -6.11 -2.26 5.14
CA ASN A 17 -6.66 -1.48 6.25
C ASN A 17 -7.21 -0.11 5.79
N GLY A 18 -7.40 0.08 4.49
CA GLY A 18 -7.91 1.33 3.92
C GLY A 18 -6.84 2.39 3.69
N GLU A 19 -5.55 2.02 3.69
CA GLU A 19 -4.45 2.92 3.38
C GLU A 19 -4.63 3.51 1.97
N LEU A 20 -4.68 4.84 1.90
CA LEU A 20 -4.63 5.58 0.65
C LEU A 20 -3.17 5.85 0.29
N TYR A 21 -2.86 6.02 -1.01
CA TYR A 21 -1.49 6.30 -1.50
C TYR A 21 -0.49 5.16 -1.30
N ILE A 22 -0.94 3.94 -1.57
CA ILE A 22 -0.06 2.78 -1.60
C ILE A 22 0.86 2.81 -2.83
N LEU A 23 2.13 2.45 -2.64
CA LEU A 23 3.05 2.24 -3.75
C LEU A 23 2.83 0.83 -4.30
N VAL A 24 2.22 0.73 -5.48
CA VAL A 24 1.92 -0.54 -6.12
C VAL A 24 3.17 -1.07 -6.83
N VAL A 25 3.44 -2.37 -6.68
CA VAL A 25 4.57 -3.01 -7.37
C VAL A 25 4.27 -3.07 -8.86
N SER A 26 5.14 -2.46 -9.66
CA SER A 26 4.97 -2.37 -11.11
C SER A 26 4.79 -3.75 -11.75
N GLY A 27 3.69 -3.94 -12.48
CA GLY A 27 3.37 -5.19 -13.15
C GLY A 27 2.86 -6.32 -12.27
N SER A 28 2.59 -6.05 -10.99
CA SER A 28 1.95 -7.02 -10.11
C SER A 28 0.44 -7.07 -10.27
N GLU A 29 -0.15 -6.06 -10.91
CA GLU A 29 -1.58 -5.87 -10.96
C GLU A 29 -2.28 -6.77 -11.98
N ARG A 30 -3.49 -7.21 -11.63
CA ARG A 30 -4.43 -7.90 -12.49
C ARG A 30 -5.79 -7.26 -12.33
N VAL A 31 -6.28 -6.66 -13.42
CA VAL A 31 -7.55 -5.94 -13.43
C VAL A 31 -8.58 -6.80 -14.13
N TYR A 32 -9.68 -7.06 -13.42
CA TYR A 32 -10.81 -7.82 -13.92
C TYR A 32 -12.05 -6.95 -13.97
N VAL A 33 -12.77 -6.99 -15.09
CA VAL A 33 -14.12 -6.43 -15.18
C VAL A 33 -15.09 -7.54 -15.51
N ASN A 34 -16.07 -7.74 -14.63
CA ASN A 34 -17.03 -8.86 -14.72
C ASN A 34 -16.35 -10.24 -14.84
N GLY A 35 -15.15 -10.39 -14.25
CA GLY A 35 -14.35 -11.61 -14.30
C GLY A 35 -13.44 -11.73 -15.52
N LEU A 36 -13.50 -10.82 -16.49
CA LEU A 36 -12.59 -10.79 -17.65
C LEU A 36 -11.32 -10.04 -17.31
N LEU A 37 -10.17 -10.71 -17.49
CA LEU A 37 -8.85 -10.08 -17.32
C LEU A 37 -8.61 -9.07 -18.44
N LEU A 38 -8.29 -7.85 -18.06
CA LEU A 38 -8.02 -6.75 -18.98
C LEU A 38 -6.52 -6.59 -19.26
N LYS A 39 -6.20 -5.96 -20.38
CA LYS A 39 -4.83 -5.66 -20.81
C LYS A 39 -4.43 -4.24 -20.41
N ARG A 40 -3.25 -4.14 -19.80
CA ARG A 40 -2.61 -2.86 -19.48
C ARG A 40 -1.94 -2.27 -20.71
N GLY A 41 -2.13 -0.97 -20.95
CA GLY A 41 -1.37 -0.18 -21.92
C GLY A 41 -2.11 1.09 -22.33
N GLU A 42 -1.38 2.11 -22.79
CA GLU A 42 -1.96 3.40 -23.26
C GLU A 42 -2.99 3.21 -24.38
N ASN A 43 -2.83 2.18 -25.21
CA ASN A 43 -3.74 1.84 -26.31
C ASN A 43 -4.57 0.57 -26.05
N GLU A 44 -4.48 0.00 -24.85
CA GLU A 44 -5.19 -1.22 -24.45
C GLU A 44 -6.38 -0.84 -23.55
N ASP A 45 -6.80 -1.69 -22.62
CA ASP A 45 -8.04 -1.50 -21.86
C ASP A 45 -7.90 -0.49 -20.71
N TYR A 46 -6.73 -0.41 -20.08
CA TYR A 46 -6.49 0.47 -18.93
C TYR A 46 -5.02 0.88 -18.75
N VAL A 47 -4.82 1.92 -17.95
CA VAL A 47 -3.51 2.38 -17.45
C VAL A 47 -3.55 2.48 -15.92
N ILE A 48 -2.37 2.43 -15.29
CA ILE A 48 -2.21 2.50 -13.84
C ILE A 48 -1.04 3.43 -13.49
N ASP A 49 -1.28 4.32 -12.52
CA ASP A 49 -0.21 5.05 -11.83
C ASP A 49 0.18 4.26 -10.58
N TYR A 50 1.35 3.64 -10.63
CA TYR A 50 1.88 2.83 -9.53
C TYR A 50 2.23 3.63 -8.28
N ASN A 51 2.61 4.90 -8.43
CA ASN A 51 3.00 5.75 -7.31
C ASN A 51 1.79 6.33 -6.60
N ALA A 52 0.75 6.69 -7.35
CA ALA A 52 -0.51 7.19 -6.79
C ALA A 52 -1.44 6.05 -6.35
N GLY A 53 -1.21 4.82 -6.83
CA GLY A 53 -2.12 3.70 -6.62
C GLY A 53 -3.46 3.92 -7.33
N GLU A 54 -3.42 4.46 -8.56
CA GLU A 54 -4.63 4.88 -9.27
C GLU A 54 -4.79 4.15 -10.60
N LEU A 55 -5.98 3.61 -10.84
CA LEU A 55 -6.35 2.91 -12.06
C LEU A 55 -7.24 3.81 -12.93
N LYS A 56 -6.95 3.90 -14.24
CA LYS A 56 -7.80 4.59 -15.21
C LYS A 56 -8.08 3.69 -16.41
N PHE A 57 -9.35 3.57 -16.78
CA PHE A 57 -9.79 2.85 -17.96
C PHE A 57 -9.66 3.73 -19.20
N ASN A 58 -9.26 3.12 -20.31
CA ASN A 58 -9.15 3.82 -21.58
C ASN A 58 -10.51 3.86 -22.28
N PRO A 59 -10.72 4.78 -23.24
CA PRO A 59 -11.94 4.83 -24.04
C PRO A 59 -12.22 3.56 -24.85
N THR A 60 -11.20 2.73 -25.08
CA THR A 60 -11.29 1.38 -25.68
C THR A 60 -12.09 0.40 -24.82
N TYR A 61 -12.20 0.65 -23.51
CA TYR A 61 -12.97 -0.16 -22.57
C TYR A 61 -13.86 0.72 -21.66
N PRO A 62 -15.01 1.22 -22.16
CA PRO A 62 -15.88 2.10 -21.39
C PRO A 62 -16.54 1.41 -20.19
N ILE A 63 -16.34 1.98 -19.00
CA ILE A 63 -17.02 1.54 -17.77
C ILE A 63 -18.45 2.07 -17.67
N THR A 64 -19.37 1.18 -17.32
CA THR A 64 -20.79 1.43 -17.05
C THR A 64 -21.17 1.07 -15.61
N SER A 65 -22.33 1.56 -15.17
CA SER A 65 -22.82 1.40 -13.78
C SER A 65 -23.08 -0.05 -13.33
N ASN A 66 -23.27 -0.98 -14.26
CA ASN A 66 -23.53 -2.40 -13.98
C ASN A 66 -22.25 -3.26 -13.92
N MET A 67 -21.07 -2.69 -14.15
CA MET A 67 -19.82 -3.43 -14.17
C MET A 67 -19.24 -3.60 -12.77
N ARG A 68 -18.70 -4.79 -12.49
CA ARG A 68 -17.92 -5.08 -11.28
C ARG A 68 -16.44 -5.11 -11.62
N ILE A 69 -15.67 -4.21 -11.01
CA ILE A 69 -14.22 -4.11 -11.18
C ILE A 69 -13.55 -4.79 -9.98
N SER A 70 -12.68 -5.75 -10.23
CA SER A 70 -11.80 -6.37 -9.22
C SER A 70 -10.35 -6.14 -9.62
N VAL A 71 -9.50 -5.79 -8.66
CA VAL A 71 -8.08 -5.52 -8.92
C VAL A 71 -7.27 -6.27 -7.87
N GLU A 72 -6.43 -7.18 -8.32
CA GLU A 72 -5.43 -7.85 -7.51
C GLU A 72 -4.09 -7.17 -7.76
N TYR A 73 -3.29 -6.95 -6.73
CA TYR A 73 -1.98 -6.31 -6.86
C TYR A 73 -1.14 -6.55 -5.63
N GLN A 74 0.17 -6.36 -5.77
CA GLN A 74 1.09 -6.27 -4.64
C GLN A 74 1.41 -4.81 -4.40
N TYR A 75 1.52 -4.43 -3.13
CA TYR A 75 1.92 -3.08 -2.74
C TYR A 75 3.04 -3.15 -1.72
N THR A 76 3.89 -2.14 -1.71
CA THR A 76 4.92 -1.99 -0.69
C THR A 76 4.42 -1.07 0.40
N ASP A 77 4.31 -1.61 1.61
CA ASP A 77 4.21 -0.81 2.82
C ASP A 77 5.61 -0.67 3.43
N ARG A 78 6.19 0.53 3.37
CA ARG A 78 7.52 0.79 3.92
C ARG A 78 7.41 1.62 5.19
N ASN A 79 6.89 1.01 6.24
CA ASN A 79 6.86 1.64 7.57
C ASN A 79 8.21 1.57 8.28
N TYR A 80 9.02 0.54 8.03
CA TYR A 80 10.30 0.30 8.72
C TYR A 80 11.41 -0.14 7.77
N THR A 81 12.66 0.15 8.13
CA THR A 81 13.82 -0.43 7.44
C THR A 81 13.84 -1.94 7.64
N ARG A 82 13.94 -2.71 6.55
CA ARG A 82 13.94 -4.18 6.57
C ARG A 82 15.34 -4.73 6.33
N PHE A 83 15.76 -5.68 7.17
CA PHE A 83 17.00 -6.44 7.01
C PHE A 83 16.70 -7.85 6.52
N ILE A 84 17.35 -8.24 5.42
CA ILE A 84 17.21 -9.56 4.81
C ILE A 84 18.57 -10.26 4.88
N GLY A 85 18.60 -11.45 5.45
CA GLY A 85 19.75 -12.34 5.45
C GLY A 85 19.38 -13.66 4.78
N TYR A 86 20.16 -14.08 3.80
CA TYR A 86 19.97 -15.36 3.13
C TYR A 86 21.32 -16.05 2.90
N GLY A 87 21.31 -17.37 2.86
CA GLY A 87 22.51 -18.15 2.61
C GLY A 87 22.14 -19.59 2.29
N GLY A 88 22.97 -20.28 1.54
CA GLY A 88 22.71 -21.66 1.18
C GLY A 88 23.86 -22.28 0.42
N GLY A 89 23.79 -23.58 0.27
CA GLY A 89 24.77 -24.38 -0.45
C GLY A 89 24.10 -25.50 -1.21
N ASN A 90 24.60 -25.77 -2.41
CA ASN A 90 24.22 -26.92 -3.20
C ASN A 90 25.36 -27.93 -3.20
N TYR A 91 25.01 -29.20 -3.10
CA TYR A 91 25.91 -30.33 -3.29
C TYR A 91 25.34 -31.22 -4.38
N THR A 92 26.09 -31.37 -5.47
CA THR A 92 25.69 -32.20 -6.61
C THR A 92 26.76 -33.25 -6.88
N SER A 93 26.33 -34.48 -7.13
CA SER A 93 27.12 -35.65 -7.50
C SER A 93 26.35 -36.50 -8.51
N GLU A 94 26.95 -37.58 -9.02
CA GLU A 94 26.33 -38.42 -10.07
C GLU A 94 24.95 -39.01 -9.68
N ASN A 95 24.73 -39.29 -8.39
CA ASN A 95 23.50 -39.92 -7.90
C ASN A 95 22.75 -39.10 -6.83
N LEU A 96 23.25 -37.90 -6.47
CA LEU A 96 22.66 -37.08 -5.41
C LEU A 96 22.82 -35.61 -5.74
N ASP A 97 21.71 -34.88 -5.68
CA ASP A 97 21.65 -33.43 -5.78
C ASP A 97 20.85 -32.88 -4.59
N LEU A 98 21.47 -32.01 -3.79
CA LEU A 98 20.92 -31.51 -2.54
C LEU A 98 21.23 -30.02 -2.39
N GLY A 99 20.19 -29.21 -2.22
CA GLY A 99 20.31 -27.80 -1.87
C GLY A 99 19.78 -27.53 -0.46
N VAL A 100 20.53 -26.77 0.34
CA VAL A 100 20.08 -26.26 1.63
C VAL A 100 20.15 -24.74 1.62
N TYR A 101 19.07 -24.09 2.02
CA TYR A 101 18.96 -22.65 2.05
C TYR A 101 18.32 -22.20 3.36
N ILE A 102 18.79 -21.06 3.87
CA ILE A 102 18.22 -20.34 5.00
C ILE A 102 17.85 -18.92 4.55
N TYR A 103 16.72 -18.45 5.07
CA TYR A 103 16.20 -17.12 4.82
C TYR A 103 15.72 -16.53 6.15
N SER A 104 16.07 -15.27 6.40
CA SER A 104 15.63 -14.52 7.56
C SER A 104 15.32 -13.08 7.17
N GLU A 105 14.21 -12.57 7.68
CA GLU A 105 13.71 -11.23 7.42
C GLU A 105 13.29 -10.60 8.76
N ASN A 106 13.81 -9.41 9.07
CA ASN A 106 13.46 -8.67 10.28
C ASN A 106 13.33 -7.18 9.99
N ASP A 107 12.32 -6.54 10.59
CA ASP A 107 12.08 -5.10 10.48
C ASP A 107 12.70 -4.33 11.67
N ALA A 108 13.29 -3.16 11.38
CA ALA A 108 13.84 -2.24 12.36
C ALA A 108 12.74 -1.37 12.98
N LYS A 109 11.97 -1.96 13.90
CA LYS A 109 10.79 -1.31 14.53
C LYS A 109 11.07 0.05 15.20
N ASN A 110 12.32 0.33 15.56
CA ASN A 110 12.73 1.58 16.21
C ASN A 110 13.19 2.67 15.21
N GLN A 111 13.15 2.39 13.90
CA GLN A 111 13.52 3.34 12.84
C GLN A 111 12.39 3.42 11.81
N PRO A 112 11.26 4.07 12.17
CA PRO A 112 10.18 4.31 11.21
C PRO A 112 10.67 5.20 10.06
N LEU A 113 10.27 4.87 8.83
CA LEU A 113 10.71 5.60 7.63
C LEU A 113 9.93 6.89 7.40
N GLN A 114 8.64 6.92 7.74
CA GLN A 114 7.74 8.04 7.42
C GLN A 114 7.04 8.66 8.64
N GLN A 115 7.08 8.02 9.82
CA GLN A 115 6.43 8.53 11.03
C GLN A 115 7.46 9.05 12.04
N ASN A 116 7.44 10.36 12.29
CA ASN A 116 8.14 10.95 13.42
C ASN A 116 7.16 11.04 14.60
N LEU A 117 7.18 10.02 15.46
CA LEU A 117 6.40 10.02 16.69
C LEU A 117 7.20 10.67 17.82
N THR A 118 6.53 11.45 18.66
CA THR A 118 7.11 11.92 19.92
C THR A 118 7.15 10.79 20.95
N GLU A 119 8.01 10.90 21.97
CA GLU A 119 8.09 9.89 23.04
C GLU A 119 6.74 9.66 23.73
N GLU A 120 5.93 10.71 23.89
CA GLU A 120 4.59 10.64 24.46
C GLU A 120 3.63 9.85 23.57
N GLN A 121 3.65 10.10 22.24
CA GLN A 121 2.84 9.34 21.29
C GLN A 121 3.23 7.86 21.29
N VAL A 122 4.53 7.54 21.36
CA VAL A 122 5.00 6.16 21.47
C VAL A 122 4.50 5.49 22.75
N ALA A 123 4.49 6.21 23.88
CA ALA A 123 3.99 5.68 25.14
C ALA A 123 2.49 5.36 25.08
N ILE A 124 1.67 6.24 24.47
CA ILE A 124 0.24 6.03 24.26
C ILE A 124 0.01 4.78 23.39
N LEU A 125 0.66 4.70 22.23
CA LEU A 125 0.50 3.58 21.30
C LEU A 125 1.00 2.25 21.88
N LYS A 126 2.05 2.28 22.72
CA LYS A 126 2.53 1.08 23.42
C LYS A 126 1.54 0.62 24.49
N ALA A 127 0.89 1.54 25.19
CA ALA A 127 -0.13 1.22 26.20
C ALA A 127 -1.43 0.68 25.57
N ALA A 128 -1.74 1.09 24.33
CA ALA A 128 -2.89 0.58 23.58
C ALA A 128 -2.82 -0.94 23.30
N GLY A 129 -1.60 -1.51 23.24
CA GLY A 129 -1.42 -2.94 22.96
C GLY A 129 -1.98 -3.32 21.59
N ASP A 130 -2.92 -4.28 21.56
CA ASP A 130 -3.60 -4.73 20.33
C ASP A 130 -5.00 -4.09 20.15
N ASP A 131 -5.41 -3.20 21.05
CA ASP A 131 -6.72 -2.54 21.00
C ASP A 131 -6.71 -1.38 20.00
N LYS A 132 -7.33 -1.59 18.83
CA LYS A 132 -7.39 -0.60 17.75
C LYS A 132 -8.11 0.69 18.14
N ASP A 133 -9.07 0.63 19.07
CA ASP A 133 -9.81 1.82 19.51
C ASP A 133 -8.91 2.74 20.35
N LEU A 134 -7.86 2.18 20.97
CA LEU A 134 -6.87 2.90 21.76
C LEU A 134 -5.60 3.25 20.98
N MET A 135 -5.41 2.74 19.76
CA MET A 135 -4.26 3.02 18.87
C MET A 135 -4.33 4.40 18.21
N THR A 136 -4.68 5.43 18.98
CA THR A 136 -4.73 6.82 18.51
C THR A 136 -3.88 7.70 19.41
N ALA A 137 -3.09 8.59 18.83
CA ALA A 137 -2.27 9.55 19.57
C ALA A 137 -2.46 10.96 18.96
N PRO A 138 -2.65 12.01 19.79
CA PRO A 138 -2.79 13.37 19.27
C PRO A 138 -1.54 13.80 18.51
N SER A 139 -1.71 14.33 17.30
CA SER A 139 -0.63 14.90 16.48
C SER A 139 -0.66 16.44 16.44
N ALA A 140 -1.67 17.06 17.04
CA ALA A 140 -1.81 18.51 17.08
C ALA A 140 -0.70 19.14 17.94
N VAL A 141 -0.02 20.13 17.37
CA VAL A 141 1.01 20.92 18.06
C VAL A 141 0.48 22.34 18.33
N PRO A 142 0.70 22.90 19.52
CA PRO A 142 0.37 24.30 19.78
C PRO A 142 1.23 25.20 18.91
N ASP A 143 0.63 26.23 18.34
CA ASP A 143 1.30 27.23 17.51
C ASP A 143 0.75 28.63 17.82
N THR A 144 1.53 29.65 17.53
CA THR A 144 1.18 31.06 17.72
C THR A 144 0.22 31.52 16.63
N TYR A 145 -0.81 32.28 17.02
CA TYR A 145 -1.77 32.86 16.09
C TYR A 145 -1.07 33.75 15.04
N SER A 146 -1.48 33.59 13.78
CA SER A 146 -1.09 34.45 12.67
C SER A 146 -2.24 34.49 11.68
N GLU A 147 -2.55 35.67 11.15
CA GLU A 147 -3.62 35.86 10.15
C GLU A 147 -3.39 35.05 8.86
N ASN A 148 -2.14 34.65 8.59
CA ASN A 148 -1.75 33.84 7.42
C ASN A 148 -1.76 32.33 7.70
N LYS A 149 -2.22 31.88 8.89
CA LYS A 149 -2.29 30.46 9.26
C LYS A 149 -3.73 30.04 9.50
N ILE A 150 -4.12 28.87 8.98
CA ILE A 150 -5.35 28.20 9.39
C ILE A 150 -5.02 27.40 10.65
N LEU A 151 -5.59 27.81 11.79
CA LEU A 151 -5.38 27.18 13.09
C LEU A 151 -6.72 26.71 13.66
N TYR A 152 -6.68 25.62 14.42
CA TYR A 152 -7.85 25.06 15.11
C TYR A 152 -7.71 25.32 16.61
N LYS A 153 -8.81 25.73 17.24
CA LYS A 153 -8.87 25.86 18.70
C LYS A 153 -9.13 24.47 19.30
N LYS A 154 -8.26 24.03 20.21
CA LYS A 154 -8.53 22.85 21.04
C LYS A 154 -9.59 23.22 22.07
N GLU A 155 -10.72 22.51 22.06
CA GLU A 155 -11.77 22.61 23.09
C GLU A 155 -11.40 21.85 24.36
#